data_AF-A0A8T3MA05-F1
#
_entry.id   AF-A0A8T3MA05-F1
#
_cell.length_a   1.000
_cell.length_b   1.000
_cell.length_c   1.000
_cell.angle_alpha   90.00
_cell.angle_beta   90.00
_cell.angle_gamma   90.00
#
_symmetry.space_group_name_H-M   'P 1'
#
loop_
_entity.id
_entity.type
_entity.pdbx_description
1 polymer ?
#
loop_
_entity_poly.entity_id
_entity_poly.type
_entity_poly.pdbx_seq_one_letter_code
_entity_poly.pdbx_strand_id
1 'polypeptide(L)'
;MDSRSPERPASVDAIEFVRFCYRRRRVGWPELYDEMCAVAGRGLYRGWGSDELRAEGIGFSLFEMPALAVVVHRVAAEEHERRRIDRAIAAEAAACHPATEPATESTGPDSAGALGYARATGGV
;
A
#
# COMPACT_ATOMS: atom_id res chain seq x y z
N MET A 1 40.45 -6.38 20.93
CA MET A 1 39.26 -7.22 21.16
C MET A 1 38.30 -6.80 20.07
N ASP A 2 38.56 -7.30 18.88
CA ASP A 2 38.04 -6.78 17.63
C ASP A 2 36.93 -7.72 17.17
N SER A 3 35.75 -7.58 17.78
CA SER A 3 34.55 -8.31 17.39
C SER A 3 33.70 -7.47 16.45
N ARG A 4 34.31 -6.95 15.37
CA ARG A 4 33.53 -6.62 14.18
C ARG A 4 33.19 -7.95 13.52
N SER A 5 32.10 -8.58 13.96
CA SER A 5 31.48 -9.64 13.18
C SER A 5 31.26 -9.05 11.79
N PRO A 6 31.75 -9.68 10.70
CA PRO A 6 31.52 -9.16 9.37
C PRO A 6 30.01 -9.02 9.22
N GLU A 7 29.53 -7.80 8.90
CA GLU A 7 28.13 -7.53 8.59
C GLU A 7 27.70 -8.58 7.57
N ARG A 8 27.01 -9.62 8.05
CA ARG A 8 26.56 -10.69 7.19
C ARG A 8 25.59 -10.01 6.23
N PRO A 9 25.81 -10.11 4.90
CA PRO A 9 24.90 -9.48 3.96
C PRO A 9 23.50 -9.99 4.27
N ALA A 10 22.55 -9.05 4.37
CA ALA A 10 21.16 -9.36 4.68
C ALA A 10 20.68 -10.48 3.74
N SER A 11 20.11 -11.54 4.32
CA SER A 11 19.57 -12.64 3.55
C SER A 11 18.42 -12.19 2.65
N VAL A 12 18.02 -13.04 1.70
CA VAL A 12 16.84 -12.78 0.88
C VAL A 12 15.60 -12.62 1.77
N ASP A 13 15.50 -13.39 2.84
CA ASP A 13 14.39 -13.31 3.79
C ASP A 13 14.40 -12.03 4.63
N ALA A 14 15.59 -11.52 4.97
CA ALA A 14 15.77 -10.22 5.59
C ALA A 14 15.32 -9.07 4.66
N ILE A 15 15.64 -9.13 3.37
CA ILE A 15 15.16 -8.16 2.38
C ILE A 15 13.63 -8.23 2.26
N GLU A 16 13.06 -9.42 2.22
CA GLU A 16 11.60 -9.59 2.18
C GLU A 16 10.91 -9.10 3.46
N PHE A 17 11.53 -9.24 4.63
CA PHE A 17 11.06 -8.62 5.86
C PHE A 17 10.97 -7.09 5.74
N VAL A 18 12.01 -6.43 5.22
CA VAL A 18 12.01 -4.97 5.02
C VAL A 18 10.93 -4.55 4.03
N ARG A 19 10.79 -5.29 2.91
CA ARG A 19 9.70 -5.06 1.94
C ARG A 19 8.33 -5.24 2.55
N PHE A 20 8.15 -6.25 3.40
CA PHE A 20 6.90 -6.47 4.13
C PHE A 20 6.56 -5.26 5.03
N CYS A 21 7.53 -4.73 5.78
CA CYS A 21 7.33 -3.55 6.61
C CYS A 21 6.99 -2.31 5.75
N TYR A 22 7.69 -2.12 4.63
CA TYR A 22 7.41 -1.02 3.71
C TYR A 22 6.00 -1.11 3.12
N ARG A 23 5.56 -2.30 2.70
CA ARG A 23 4.20 -2.48 2.15
C ARG A 23 3.10 -2.17 3.17
N ARG A 24 3.36 -2.40 4.47
CA ARG A 24 2.42 -2.10 5.56
C ARG A 24 2.26 -0.60 5.82
N ARG A 25 3.36 0.15 5.93
CA ARG A 25 3.28 1.58 6.30
C ARG A 25 3.71 2.59 5.24
N ARG A 26 4.27 2.18 4.10
CA ARG A 26 4.66 3.05 2.96
C ARG A 26 5.29 4.39 3.38
N VAL A 27 6.09 4.35 4.44
CA VAL A 27 6.80 5.50 5.00
C VAL A 27 8.27 5.48 4.58
N GLY A 28 8.94 6.61 4.75
CA GLY A 28 10.37 6.72 4.59
C GLY A 28 11.14 6.21 5.82
N TRP A 29 12.45 6.34 5.73
CA TRP A 29 13.32 6.30 6.91
C TRP A 29 13.26 7.67 7.60
N PRO A 30 13.20 7.76 8.95
CA PRO A 30 13.37 6.70 9.94
C PRO A 30 12.09 5.95 10.36
N GLU A 31 10.89 6.37 9.96
CA GLU A 31 9.64 5.77 10.46
C GLU A 31 9.49 4.30 10.09
N LEU A 32 10.12 3.86 9.00
CA LEU A 32 10.17 2.44 8.62
C LEU A 32 10.95 1.59 9.63
N TYR A 33 11.96 2.15 10.30
CA TYR A 33 12.68 1.49 11.40
C TYR A 33 11.73 1.19 12.55
N ASP A 34 10.89 2.15 12.93
CA ASP A 34 9.92 1.98 14.02
C ASP A 34 8.89 0.90 13.68
N GLU A 35 8.40 0.85 12.43
CA GLU A 35 7.51 -0.22 11.99
C GLU A 35 8.23 -1.59 12.03
N MET A 36 9.49 -1.68 11.62
CA MET A 36 10.26 -2.92 11.71
C MET A 36 10.41 -3.41 13.17
N CYS A 37 10.72 -2.49 14.10
CA CYS A 37 10.73 -2.78 15.53
C CYS A 37 9.36 -3.25 16.03
N ALA A 38 8.29 -2.61 15.57
CA ALA A 38 6.92 -2.94 15.95
C ALA A 38 6.42 -4.28 15.37
N VAL A 39 6.92 -4.69 14.20
CA VAL A 39 6.66 -6.00 13.57
C VAL A 39 7.44 -7.08 14.29
N ALA A 40 8.73 -6.85 14.57
CA ALA A 40 9.60 -7.79 15.28
C ALA A 40 9.10 -8.05 16.71
N GLY A 41 8.75 -6.99 17.46
CA GLY A 41 8.24 -7.11 18.83
C GLY A 41 6.88 -7.82 18.93
N ARG A 42 6.18 -8.01 17.81
CA ARG A 42 4.88 -8.70 17.72
C ARG A 42 4.94 -10.00 16.91
N GLY A 43 6.10 -10.39 16.37
CA GLY A 43 6.25 -11.58 15.54
C GLY A 43 5.40 -11.57 14.26
N LEU A 44 5.08 -10.41 13.69
CA LEU A 44 4.08 -10.34 12.60
C LEU A 44 4.59 -10.88 11.26
N TYR A 45 5.91 -11.01 11.09
CA TYR A 45 6.51 -11.59 9.90
C TYR A 45 6.98 -13.01 10.21
N ARG A 46 6.26 -14.02 9.72
CA ARG A 46 6.59 -15.46 9.90
C ARG A 46 6.73 -15.91 11.37
N GLY A 47 6.23 -15.14 12.34
CA GLY A 47 6.47 -15.41 13.76
C GLY A 47 7.85 -14.97 14.27
N TRP A 48 8.66 -14.31 13.44
CA TRP A 48 10.03 -13.93 13.77
C TRP A 48 10.10 -12.71 14.68
N GLY A 49 10.87 -12.83 15.75
CA GLY A 49 11.26 -11.75 16.64
C GLY A 49 12.64 -11.20 16.29
N SER A 50 13.18 -10.38 17.18
CA SER A 50 14.49 -9.74 16.98
C SER A 50 15.65 -10.74 16.86
N ASP A 51 15.58 -11.88 17.55
CA ASP A 51 16.65 -12.89 17.50
C ASP A 51 16.67 -13.65 16.17
N GLU A 52 15.51 -14.07 15.67
CA GLU A 52 15.38 -14.71 14.36
C GLU A 52 15.79 -13.75 13.24
N LEU A 53 15.34 -12.49 13.32
CA LEU A 53 15.71 -11.46 12.34
C LEU A 53 17.22 -11.18 12.36
N ARG A 54 17.84 -11.17 13.54
CA ARG A 54 19.29 -11.00 13.66
C ARG A 54 20.06 -12.17 13.05
N ALA A 55 19.55 -13.41 13.16
CA ALA A 55 20.16 -14.56 12.49
C ALA A 55 20.17 -14.40 10.96
N GLU A 56 19.14 -13.76 10.41
CA GLU A 56 18.97 -13.43 8.99
C GLU A 56 19.73 -12.15 8.55
N GLY A 57 20.35 -11.43 9.48
CA GLY A 57 21.15 -10.23 9.20
C GLY A 57 20.44 -8.90 9.42
N ILE A 58 19.28 -8.89 10.09
CA ILE A 58 18.58 -7.67 10.53
C ILE A 58 18.80 -7.47 12.02
N GLY A 59 19.75 -6.61 12.35
CA GLY A 59 20.05 -6.22 13.72
C GLY A 59 19.48 -4.85 14.07
N PHE A 60 18.79 -4.74 15.21
CA PHE A 60 18.23 -3.48 15.72
C PHE A 60 19.16 -2.77 16.72
N SER A 61 20.35 -3.31 16.99
CA SER A 61 21.30 -2.68 17.91
C SER A 61 21.95 -1.45 17.27
N LEU A 62 22.44 -0.52 18.11
CA LEU A 62 23.08 0.72 17.64
C LEU A 62 24.29 0.47 16.73
N PHE A 63 25.00 -0.64 16.92
CA PHE A 63 26.15 -1.02 16.09
C PHE A 63 25.74 -1.53 14.71
N GLU A 64 24.54 -2.10 14.59
CA GLU A 64 24.01 -2.68 13.36
C GLU A 64 23.15 -1.66 12.58
N MET A 65 22.70 -0.58 13.23
CA MET A 65 21.87 0.47 12.61
C MET A 65 22.45 1.07 11.32
N PRO A 66 23.75 1.38 11.19
CA PRO A 66 24.29 1.90 9.94
C PRO A 66 24.14 0.90 8.78
N ALA A 67 24.45 -0.37 9.01
CA ALA A 67 24.28 -1.43 8.02
C ALA A 67 22.80 -1.59 7.63
N LEU A 68 21.93 -1.59 8.64
CA LEU A 68 20.50 -1.70 8.46
C LEU A 68 19.96 -0.54 7.63
N ALA A 69 20.37 0.69 7.92
CA ALA A 69 19.94 1.87 7.18
C ALA A 69 20.30 1.76 5.69
N VAL A 70 21.48 1.25 5.34
CA VAL A 70 21.88 1.03 3.94
C VAL A 70 20.92 0.07 3.24
N VAL A 71 20.61 -1.07 3.86
CA VAL A 71 19.67 -2.06 3.31
C VAL A 71 18.28 -1.45 3.16
N VAL A 72 17.80 -0.75 4.18
CA VAL A 72 16.46 -0.15 4.19
C VAL A 72 16.34 0.95 3.15
N HIS A 73 17.33 1.83 3.01
CA HIS A 73 17.32 2.87 1.98
C HIS A 73 17.28 2.29 0.57
N ARG A 74 18.06 1.23 0.31
CA ARG A 74 18.02 0.53 -0.97
C ARG A 74 16.64 -0.06 -1.25
N VAL A 75 16.08 -0.80 -0.30
CA VAL A 75 14.76 -1.44 -0.46
C VAL A 75 13.66 -0.40 -0.62
N ALA A 76 13.69 0.69 0.15
CA ALA A 76 12.73 1.76 0.08
C ALA A 76 12.79 2.49 -1.28
N ALA A 77 13.99 2.71 -1.83
CA ALA A 77 14.17 3.30 -3.15
C ALA A 77 13.66 2.36 -4.27
N GLU A 78 14.00 1.08 -4.22
CA GLU A 78 13.51 0.07 -5.15
C GLU A 78 11.98 0.00 -5.15
N GLU A 79 11.35 -0.01 -3.98
CA GLU A 79 9.89 -0.11 -3.85
C GLU A 79 9.17 1.20 -4.23
N HIS A 80 9.78 2.35 -3.95
CA HIS A 80 9.27 3.64 -4.41
C HIS A 80 9.25 3.73 -5.94
N GLU A 81 10.32 3.25 -6.59
CA GLU A 81 10.42 3.27 -8.04
C GLU A 81 9.47 2.27 -8.70
N ARG A 82 9.38 1.03 -8.20
CA ARG A 82 8.39 0.04 -8.65
C ARG A 82 6.98 0.63 -8.62
N ARG A 83 6.62 1.28 -7.52
CA ARG A 83 5.32 1.94 -7.39
C ARG A 83 5.11 3.08 -8.39
N ARG A 84 6.15 3.87 -8.69
CA ARG A 84 6.05 4.93 -9.71
C ARG A 84 5.74 4.34 -11.07
N ILE A 85 6.42 3.26 -11.43
CA ILE A 85 6.18 2.53 -12.68
C ILE A 85 4.76 1.94 -12.70
N ASP A 86 4.36 1.22 -11.66
CA ASP A 86 3.02 0.61 -11.57
C ASP A 86 1.91 1.67 -11.68
N ARG A 87 2.11 2.84 -11.08
CA ARG A 87 1.18 3.97 -11.19
C ARG A 87 1.13 4.56 -12.58
N ALA A 88 2.27 4.70 -13.25
CA ALA A 88 2.32 5.18 -14.63
C ALA A 88 1.57 4.22 -15.56
N ILE A 89 1.79 2.90 -15.40
CA ILE A 89 1.09 1.86 -16.16
C ILE A 89 -0.43 1.92 -15.89
N ALA A 90 -0.84 2.00 -14.62
CA ALA A 90 -2.25 2.10 -14.27
C ALA A 90 -2.91 3.38 -14.80
N ALA A 91 -2.19 4.50 -14.79
CA ALA A 91 -2.67 5.77 -15.35
C ALA A 91 -2.83 5.71 -16.87
N GLU A 92 -1.87 5.10 -17.57
CA GLU A 92 -1.94 4.89 -19.02
C GLU A 92 -3.10 3.96 -19.40
N ALA A 93 -3.28 2.86 -18.65
CA ALA A 93 -4.42 1.98 -18.85
C ALA A 93 -5.76 2.70 -18.62
N ALA A 94 -5.85 3.54 -17.58
CA ALA A 94 -7.04 4.35 -17.34
C ALA A 94 -7.29 5.37 -18.45
N ALA A 95 -6.25 5.94 -19.06
CA ALA A 95 -6.38 6.87 -20.18
C ALA A 95 -6.83 6.17 -21.49
N CYS A 96 -6.39 4.93 -21.72
CA CYS A 96 -6.78 4.11 -22.87
C CYS A 96 -8.21 3.54 -22.75
N HIS A 97 -8.77 3.50 -21.54
CA HIS A 97 -10.18 3.24 -21.29
C HIS A 97 -10.92 4.55 -20.96
N PRO A 98 -11.15 5.47 -21.94
CA PRO A 98 -12.07 6.56 -21.70
C PRO A 98 -13.45 5.95 -21.45
N ALA A 99 -14.06 6.36 -20.33
CA ALA A 99 -15.39 5.93 -19.95
C ALA A 99 -16.35 6.00 -21.14
N THR A 100 -16.96 4.87 -21.48
CA THR A 100 -18.17 4.85 -22.29
C THR A 100 -19.19 5.71 -21.56
N GLU A 101 -19.46 6.92 -22.06
CA GLU A 101 -20.54 7.77 -21.56
C GLU A 101 -21.85 6.96 -21.59
N PRO A 102 -22.61 6.85 -20.48
CA PRO A 102 -23.97 6.36 -20.57
C PRO A 102 -24.76 7.44 -21.31
N ALA A 103 -25.06 7.18 -22.59
CA ALA A 103 -25.97 7.96 -23.40
C ALA A 103 -27.26 8.21 -22.59
N THR A 104 -27.38 9.43 -22.08
CA THR A 104 -28.61 9.92 -21.47
C THR A 104 -29.45 10.42 -22.63
N GLU A 105 -30.25 9.51 -23.18
CA GLU A 105 -31.18 9.77 -24.27
C GLU A 105 -32.19 10.84 -23.82
N SER A 106 -31.99 12.05 -24.34
CA SER A 106 -32.96 13.13 -24.34
C SER A 106 -33.86 12.96 -25.57
N THR A 107 -35.05 12.41 -25.37
CA THR A 107 -36.17 12.54 -26.31
C THR A 107 -37.17 13.51 -25.71
N GLY A 108 -37.33 14.64 -26.40
CA GLY A 108 -38.13 15.81 -26.02
C GLY A 108 -39.65 15.67 -26.21
N PRO A 109 -40.36 16.80 -26.35
CA PRO A 109 -41.61 17.07 -25.64
C PRO A 109 -42.87 16.76 -26.46
N ASP A 110 -43.98 16.45 -25.77
CA ASP A 110 -45.30 16.64 -26.36
C ASP A 110 -46.31 17.15 -25.33
N SER A 111 -46.99 18.23 -25.74
CA SER A 111 -47.95 18.97 -24.95
C SER A 111 -49.38 18.52 -25.25
N ALA A 112 -50.25 18.70 -24.26
CA ALA A 112 -51.69 18.97 -24.37
C ALA A 112 -52.70 17.80 -24.40
N GLY A 113 -53.71 17.94 -23.53
CA GLY A 113 -54.99 17.20 -23.53
C GLY A 113 -55.03 16.08 -22.49
N ALA A 114 -56.00 15.96 -21.57
CA ALA A 114 -57.28 16.61 -21.45
C ALA A 114 -57.83 16.46 -20.02
N LEU A 115 -58.66 17.45 -19.68
CA LEU A 115 -59.76 17.47 -18.72
C LEU A 115 -60.26 16.09 -18.23
N GLY A 116 -60.49 15.98 -16.92
CA GLY A 116 -61.13 14.81 -16.33
C GLY A 116 -61.50 14.99 -14.87
N TYR A 117 -62.37 15.95 -14.57
CA TYR A 117 -63.05 16.04 -13.28
C TYR A 117 -63.96 14.81 -13.12
N ALA A 118 -63.76 14.01 -12.07
CA ALA A 118 -64.73 13.02 -11.65
C ALA A 118 -64.92 13.09 -10.13
N ARG A 119 -66.15 13.44 -9.78
CA ARG A 119 -66.75 13.62 -8.47
C ARG A 119 -67.57 12.36 -8.16
N ALA A 120 -67.41 11.75 -6.99
CA ALA A 120 -68.38 10.83 -6.35
C ALA A 120 -67.86 10.50 -4.92
N THR A 121 -68.41 10.99 -3.81
CA THR A 121 -69.69 10.74 -3.10
C THR A 121 -69.76 9.47 -2.25
N GLY A 122 -70.01 9.64 -0.94
CA GLY A 122 -70.61 8.67 0.01
C GLY A 122 -69.58 7.90 0.82
N GLY A 123 -69.54 7.93 2.16
CA GLY A 123 -70.61 7.64 3.14
C GLY A 123 -70.17 6.35 3.88
N VAL A 124 -70.26 6.17 5.20
CA VAL A 124 -71.10 6.70 6.29
C VAL A 124 -70.25 6.79 7.55
#